data_AF-A0A7V9UK50-F1
#
_entry.id   AF-A0A7V9UK50-F1
#
_cell.length_a   1.000
_cell.length_b   1.000
_cell.length_c   1.000
_cell.angle_alpha   90.00
_cell.angle_beta   90.00
_cell.angle_gamma   90.00
#
_symmetry.space_group_name_H-M   'P 1'
#
loop_
_entity.id
_entity.type
_entity.pdbx_description
1 polymer ?
#
loop_
_entity_poly.entity_id
_entity_poly.type
_entity_poly.pdbx_seq_one_letter_code
_entity_poly.pdbx_strand_id
1 'polypeptide(L)'
;MKYVLALITGIVGLVLGALIVLFLLGAPKAKPLPGLPVQAPDPAGDPPGTAVITLDEKFFDALLGTIFRDLGQPSFPLELTKLEQSLFDDSILRTIPVALQNDCPDQVVIKTEGSNIKTGVRFTGGKIIAPLAFTGSKNLFGCQRFQGWAQANISLRFDQEKQTVYGQIDV
;
A
#
# COMPACT_ATOMS: atom_id res chain seq x y z
N MET A 1 -31.63 -29.94 74.87
CA MET A 1 -32.67 -29.27 74.04
C MET A 1 -32.91 -27.80 74.40
N LYS A 2 -32.90 -27.39 75.68
CA LYS A 2 -33.12 -25.98 76.09
C LYS A 2 -32.14 -24.95 75.47
N TYR A 3 -30.87 -25.29 75.34
CA TYR A 3 -29.86 -24.36 74.78
C TYR A 3 -29.99 -24.15 73.26
N VAL A 4 -30.52 -25.14 72.53
CA VAL A 4 -30.74 -25.03 71.08
C VAL A 4 -31.89 -24.05 70.79
N LEU A 5 -32.94 -24.09 71.61
CA LEU A 5 -34.08 -23.18 71.48
C LEU A 5 -33.69 -21.72 71.78
N ALA A 6 -32.81 -21.50 72.76
CA ALA A 6 -32.27 -20.18 73.09
C ALA A 6 -31.39 -19.60 71.95
N LEU A 7 -30.64 -20.46 71.26
CA LEU A 7 -29.76 -20.05 70.17
C LEU A 7 -30.56 -19.67 68.91
N ILE A 8 -31.61 -20.43 68.59
CA ILE A 8 -32.51 -20.12 67.48
C ILE A 8 -33.25 -18.79 67.72
N THR A 9 -33.79 -18.59 68.93
CA THR A 9 -34.50 -17.34 69.27
C THR A 9 -33.57 -16.11 69.26
N GLY A 10 -32.31 -16.27 69.68
CA GLY A 10 -31.30 -15.23 69.57
C GLY A 10 -30.96 -14.85 68.12
N ILE A 11 -30.75 -15.84 67.24
CA ILE A 11 -30.48 -15.58 65.81
C ILE A 11 -31.67 -14.91 65.14
N VAL A 12 -32.88 -15.39 65.41
CA VAL A 12 -34.11 -14.80 64.85
C VAL A 12 -34.26 -13.34 65.30
N GLY A 13 -34.01 -13.04 66.58
CA GLY A 13 -34.01 -11.67 67.09
C GLY A 13 -32.97 -10.78 66.43
N LEU A 14 -31.77 -11.29 66.17
CA LEU A 14 -30.70 -10.54 65.51
C LEU A 14 -31.02 -10.26 64.03
N VAL A 15 -31.58 -11.24 63.32
CA VAL A 15 -32.00 -11.06 61.92
C VAL A 15 -33.14 -10.06 61.81
N LEU A 16 -34.15 -10.16 62.67
CA LEU A 16 -35.26 -9.19 62.72
C LEU A 16 -34.77 -7.78 63.07
N GLY A 17 -33.87 -7.67 64.05
CA GLY A 17 -33.26 -6.38 64.40
C GLY A 17 -32.50 -5.76 63.23
N ALA A 18 -31.67 -6.54 62.54
CA ALA A 18 -30.93 -6.09 61.37
C ALA A 18 -31.85 -5.64 60.23
N LEU A 19 -32.93 -6.38 59.97
CA LEU A 19 -33.91 -6.02 58.93
C LEU A 19 -34.64 -4.71 59.24
N ILE A 20 -35.05 -4.50 60.51
CA ILE A 20 -35.69 -3.26 60.93
C ILE A 20 -34.74 -2.07 60.78
N VAL A 21 -33.48 -2.23 61.17
CA VAL A 21 -32.45 -1.20 61.04
C VAL A 21 -32.20 -0.85 59.57
N LEU A 22 -32.12 -1.84 58.67
CA LEU A 22 -31.98 -1.61 57.23
C LEU A 22 -33.22 -0.94 56.62
N PHE A 23 -34.41 -1.26 57.11
CA PHE A 23 -35.66 -0.64 56.66
C PHE A 23 -35.79 0.82 57.10
N LEU A 24 -35.38 1.14 58.33
CA LEU A 24 -35.49 2.50 58.89
C LEU A 24 -34.37 3.44 58.42
N LEU A 25 -33.13 2.96 58.33
CA LEU A 25 -31.98 3.80 57.93
C LEU A 25 -31.81 3.87 56.41
N GLY A 26 -32.42 2.94 55.66
CA GLY A 26 -32.17 2.77 54.23
C GLY A 26 -30.78 2.20 53.96
N ALA A 27 -30.65 1.43 52.89
CA ALA A 27 -29.33 0.93 52.47
C ALA A 27 -28.40 2.12 52.15
N PRO A 28 -27.12 2.09 52.57
CA PRO A 28 -26.16 3.12 52.22
C PRO A 28 -26.04 3.17 50.70
N LYS A 29 -26.58 4.24 50.09
CA LYS A 29 -26.40 4.48 48.67
C LYS A 29 -24.95 4.88 48.44
N ALA A 30 -24.21 4.08 47.66
CA ALA A 30 -22.89 4.46 47.20
C ALA A 30 -22.98 5.83 46.53
N LYS A 31 -22.13 6.77 46.95
CA LYS A 31 -21.99 8.05 46.25
C LYS A 31 -21.56 7.72 44.82
N PRO A 32 -22.21 8.31 43.80
CA PRO A 32 -21.74 8.15 42.43
C PRO A 32 -20.29 8.60 42.37
N LEU A 33 -19.43 7.78 41.79
CA LEU A 33 -18.05 8.14 41.54
C LEU A 33 -18.02 9.45 40.73
N PRO A 34 -17.18 10.43 41.10
CA PRO A 34 -17.06 11.66 40.33
C PRO A 34 -16.51 11.33 38.94
N GLY A 35 -17.33 11.58 37.93
CA GLY A 35 -16.99 11.36 36.52
C GLY A 35 -18.22 10.98 35.71
N LEU A 36 -18.29 11.43 34.46
CA LEU A 36 -19.28 10.86 33.54
C LEU A 36 -18.88 9.41 33.27
N PRO A 37 -19.80 8.44 33.41
CA PRO A 37 -19.55 7.09 32.89
C PRO A 37 -19.23 7.23 31.39
N VAL A 38 -18.17 6.57 30.94
CA VAL A 38 -17.81 6.54 29.52
C VAL A 38 -19.00 5.95 28.76
N GLN A 39 -19.72 6.82 28.06
CA GLN A 39 -20.86 6.42 27.25
C GLN A 39 -20.32 5.75 25.98
N ALA A 40 -20.96 4.66 25.55
CA ALA A 40 -20.66 4.09 24.26
C ALA A 40 -20.85 5.17 23.18
N PRO A 41 -19.98 5.27 22.17
CA PRO A 41 -20.14 6.19 21.06
C PRO A 41 -21.54 6.07 20.45
N ASP A 42 -22.15 7.21 20.12
CA ASP A 42 -23.48 7.28 19.52
C ASP A 42 -23.51 6.38 18.26
N PRO A 43 -24.40 5.37 18.18
CA PRO A 43 -24.55 4.56 16.97
C PRO A 43 -25.04 5.36 15.75
N ALA A 44 -25.49 6.61 15.96
CA ALA A 44 -25.84 7.57 14.92
C ALA A 44 -24.75 8.65 14.67
N GLY A 45 -23.60 8.58 15.36
CA GLY A 45 -22.44 9.43 15.07
C GLY A 45 -21.65 8.94 13.86
N ASP A 46 -20.83 9.81 13.27
CA ASP A 46 -19.93 9.42 12.18
C ASP A 46 -19.10 8.19 12.62
N PRO A 47 -19.10 7.09 11.83
CA PRO A 47 -18.39 5.87 12.20
C PRO A 47 -16.90 6.16 12.42
N PRO A 48 -16.23 5.41 13.31
CA PRO A 48 -14.85 5.67 13.70
C PRO A 48 -13.89 5.81 12.51
N GLY A 49 -13.37 7.05 12.38
CA GLY A 49 -12.06 7.41 11.84
C GLY A 49 -11.66 6.82 10.49
N THR A 50 -12.27 7.27 9.38
CA THR A 50 -11.70 7.03 8.05
C THR A 50 -10.44 7.90 7.89
N ALA A 51 -9.26 7.28 7.87
CA ALA A 51 -8.02 7.95 7.49
C ALA A 51 -7.91 7.94 5.96
N VAL A 52 -7.94 9.12 5.34
CA VAL A 52 -7.76 9.27 3.89
C VAL A 52 -6.30 9.62 3.62
N ILE A 53 -5.58 8.69 2.99
CA ILE A 53 -4.22 8.95 2.51
C ILE A 53 -4.34 9.46 1.07
N THR A 54 -3.87 10.69 0.84
CA THR A 54 -3.82 11.29 -0.49
C THR A 54 -2.38 11.40 -0.96
N LEU A 55 -2.11 10.94 -2.17
CA LEU A 55 -0.81 11.05 -2.82
C LEU A 55 -0.99 11.90 -4.08
N ASP A 56 -0.28 13.02 -4.14
CA ASP A 56 -0.33 13.93 -5.28
C ASP A 56 0.74 13.58 -6.33
N GLU A 57 0.70 14.23 -7.49
CA GLU A 57 1.71 14.00 -8.55
C GLU A 57 3.14 14.33 -8.07
N LYS A 58 3.27 15.30 -7.15
CA LYS A 58 4.59 15.75 -6.66
C LYS A 58 5.27 14.66 -5.84
N PHE A 59 4.50 13.87 -5.10
CA PHE A 59 5.01 12.69 -4.40
C PHE A 59 5.68 11.73 -5.38
N PHE A 60 5.00 11.39 -6.49
CA PHE A 60 5.54 10.47 -7.49
C PHE A 60 6.72 11.07 -8.26
N ASP A 61 6.66 12.36 -8.58
CA ASP A 61 7.78 13.06 -9.20
C ASP A 61 9.03 13.05 -8.29
N ALA A 62 8.86 13.22 -6.97
CA ALA A 62 9.95 13.15 -6.00
C ALA A 62 10.48 11.72 -5.82
N LEU A 63 9.59 10.72 -5.78
CA LEU A 63 9.94 9.31 -5.71
C LEU A 63 10.75 8.88 -6.94
N LEU A 64 10.25 9.18 -8.14
CA LEU A 64 10.95 8.89 -9.39
C LEU A 64 12.28 9.64 -9.46
N GLY A 65 12.31 10.93 -9.09
CA GLY A 65 13.56 11.68 -9.02
C GLY A 65 14.60 11.02 -8.10
N THR A 66 14.16 10.49 -6.96
CA THR A 66 15.02 9.75 -6.01
C THR A 66 15.51 8.43 -6.60
N ILE A 67 14.63 7.64 -7.22
CA ILE A 67 15.01 6.39 -7.90
C ILE A 67 16.08 6.66 -8.96
N PHE A 68 15.85 7.65 -9.83
CA PHE A 68 16.78 7.97 -10.92
C PHE A 68 18.13 8.48 -10.41
N ARG A 69 18.13 9.22 -9.29
CA ARG A 69 19.35 9.75 -8.66
C ARG A 69 20.14 8.67 -7.93
N ASP A 70 19.46 7.85 -7.13
CA ASP A 70 20.11 6.96 -6.15
C ASP A 70 20.29 5.53 -6.69
N LEU A 71 19.37 5.06 -7.55
CA LEU A 71 19.43 3.73 -8.18
C LEU A 71 19.86 3.80 -9.66
N GLY A 72 19.86 4.99 -10.26
CA GLY A 72 20.15 5.19 -11.67
C GLY A 72 18.92 5.03 -12.57
N GLN A 73 19.13 5.19 -13.88
CA GLN A 73 18.07 5.09 -14.87
C GLN A 73 17.64 3.63 -15.06
N PRO A 74 16.33 3.31 -14.99
CA PRO A 74 15.84 1.98 -15.29
C PRO A 74 16.20 1.57 -16.73
N SER A 75 16.74 0.37 -16.91
CA SER A 75 17.06 -0.19 -18.21
C SER A 75 16.45 -1.58 -18.36
N PHE A 76 15.98 -1.88 -19.56
CA PHE A 76 15.27 -3.11 -19.90
C PHE A 76 15.88 -3.72 -21.16
N PRO A 77 16.23 -5.01 -21.16
CA PRO A 77 16.72 -5.67 -22.36
C PRO A 77 15.60 -5.79 -23.39
N LEU A 78 15.93 -5.63 -24.67
CA LEU A 78 15.02 -5.87 -25.78
C LEU A 78 15.13 -7.33 -26.21
N GLU A 79 14.17 -8.17 -25.82
CA GLU A 79 14.13 -9.54 -26.32
C GLU A 79 13.74 -9.54 -27.80
N LEU A 80 14.55 -10.21 -28.64
CA LEU A 80 14.16 -10.47 -30.02
C LEU A 80 12.98 -11.44 -30.03
N THR A 81 11.94 -11.08 -30.78
CA THR A 81 10.81 -11.97 -31.03
C THR A 81 11.34 -13.21 -31.76
N LYS A 82 10.90 -14.40 -31.36
CA LYS A 82 11.36 -15.72 -31.87
C LYS A 82 11.38 -15.86 -33.41
N LEU A 83 10.61 -15.02 -34.11
CA LEU A 83 10.54 -14.89 -35.57
C LEU A 83 11.81 -14.28 -36.19
N GLU A 84 12.48 -13.35 -35.51
CA GLU A 84 13.74 -12.77 -35.98
C GLU A 84 14.90 -13.77 -35.81
N GLN A 85 14.90 -14.56 -34.73
CA GLN A 85 15.91 -15.62 -34.50
C GLN A 85 15.94 -16.66 -35.62
N SER A 86 14.79 -17.01 -36.21
CA SER A 86 14.74 -17.97 -37.34
C SER A 86 15.25 -17.41 -38.67
N LEU A 87 15.40 -16.07 -38.80
CA LEU A 87 15.92 -15.44 -40.03
C LEU A 87 17.45 -15.29 -40.02
N PHE A 88 18.08 -15.44 -38.85
CA PHE A 88 19.54 -15.32 -38.67
C PHE A 88 20.25 -16.67 -38.43
N ASP A 89 19.53 -17.77 -38.54
CA ASP A 89 20.05 -19.12 -38.40
C ASP A 89 20.43 -19.69 -39.77
N ASP A 90 21.58 -19.25 -40.30
CA ASP A 90 22.60 -20.18 -40.78
C ASP A 90 23.87 -19.40 -41.18
N SER A 91 25.02 -19.84 -40.68
CA SER A 91 26.37 -19.59 -41.20
C SER A 91 27.12 -18.23 -41.04
N ILE A 92 26.53 -17.06 -40.74
CA ILE A 92 27.31 -15.77 -40.73
C ILE A 92 27.59 -15.14 -39.35
N LEU A 93 27.00 -15.63 -38.25
CA LEU A 93 27.07 -14.95 -36.92
C LEU A 93 27.98 -15.60 -35.86
N ARG A 94 28.92 -16.48 -36.24
CA ARG A 94 29.90 -17.01 -35.27
C ARG A 94 31.06 -16.06 -34.95
N THR A 95 31.00 -14.82 -35.44
CA THR A 95 32.09 -13.84 -35.23
C THR A 95 31.58 -12.41 -35.13
N ILE A 96 30.55 -12.15 -34.32
CA ILE A 96 30.39 -10.79 -33.77
C ILE A 96 31.42 -10.69 -32.61
N PRO A 97 32.48 -9.87 -32.74
CA PRO A 97 33.43 -9.68 -31.66
C PRO A 97 32.69 -9.09 -30.46
N VAL A 98 32.94 -9.62 -29.26
CA VAL A 98 32.38 -9.17 -27.97
C VAL A 98 32.56 -7.65 -27.76
N ALA A 99 33.54 -7.03 -28.44
CA ALA A 99 33.73 -5.58 -28.47
C ALA A 99 32.55 -4.80 -29.06
N LEU A 100 31.81 -5.33 -30.05
CA LEU A 100 30.70 -4.64 -30.71
C LEU A 100 29.39 -4.65 -29.88
N GLN A 101 29.24 -5.61 -28.97
CA GLN A 101 28.12 -5.64 -28.01
C GLN A 101 28.21 -4.50 -26.98
N ASN A 102 29.43 -4.04 -26.65
CA ASN A 102 29.61 -2.88 -25.78
C ASN A 102 29.23 -1.56 -26.47
N ASP A 103 29.33 -1.48 -27.79
CA ASP A 103 29.01 -0.26 -28.56
C ASP A 103 27.52 -0.10 -28.87
N CYS A 104 26.75 -1.19 -28.84
CA CYS A 104 25.32 -1.19 -29.12
C CYS A 104 24.55 -2.17 -28.22
N PRO A 105 24.21 -1.77 -26.99
CA PRO A 105 23.46 -2.64 -26.11
C PRO A 105 22.00 -2.75 -26.60
N ASP A 106 21.50 -3.97 -26.75
CA ASP A 106 20.09 -4.26 -27.12
C ASP A 106 19.16 -3.97 -25.93
N GLN A 107 18.95 -2.69 -25.62
CA GLN A 107 18.24 -2.26 -24.43
C GLN A 107 17.48 -0.95 -24.64
N VAL A 108 16.45 -0.76 -23.82
CA VAL A 108 15.72 0.51 -23.65
C VAL A 108 16.00 1.04 -22.26
N VAL A 109 16.36 2.31 -22.19
CA VAL A 109 16.65 3.05 -20.96
C VAL A 109 15.60 4.15 -20.80
N ILE A 110 14.96 4.19 -19.65
CA ILE A 110 14.02 5.26 -19.30
C ILE A 110 14.81 6.49 -18.87
N LYS A 111 14.48 7.64 -19.43
CA LYS A 111 15.10 8.93 -19.11
C LYS A 111 14.19 9.73 -18.20
N THR A 112 14.76 10.64 -17.42
CA THR A 112 13.97 11.62 -16.64
C THR A 112 13.18 12.55 -17.57
N GLU A 113 13.74 12.84 -18.74
CA GLU A 113 13.15 13.72 -19.75
C GLU A 113 13.69 13.34 -21.13
N GLY A 114 12.87 13.54 -22.16
CA GLY A 114 13.26 13.36 -23.56
C GLY A 114 12.13 13.79 -24.49
N SER A 115 12.48 14.28 -25.68
CA SER A 115 11.50 14.80 -26.65
C SER A 115 10.58 15.88 -26.07
N ASN A 116 11.10 16.73 -25.17
CA ASN A 116 10.36 17.75 -24.40
C ASN A 116 9.26 17.20 -23.48
N ILE A 117 9.29 15.89 -23.17
CA ILE A 117 8.38 15.23 -22.24
C ILE A 117 9.17 14.75 -21.02
N LYS A 118 8.69 15.12 -19.83
CA LYS A 118 9.21 14.63 -18.56
C LYS A 118 8.56 13.29 -18.22
N THR A 119 9.39 12.31 -17.86
CA THR A 119 8.90 11.05 -17.29
C THR A 119 8.27 11.30 -15.92
N GLY A 120 7.06 10.80 -15.71
CA GLY A 120 6.34 11.05 -14.46
C GLY A 120 5.02 10.31 -14.37
N VAL A 121 4.23 10.68 -13.36
CA VAL A 121 2.87 10.18 -13.16
C VAL A 121 1.91 11.37 -13.20
N ARG A 122 0.84 11.24 -13.97
CA ARG A 122 -0.21 12.25 -14.13
C ARG A 122 -1.56 11.67 -13.74
N PHE A 123 -2.34 12.44 -13.00
CA PHE A 123 -3.71 12.12 -12.63
C PHE A 123 -4.65 12.98 -13.47
N THR A 124 -5.15 12.44 -14.57
CA THR A 124 -5.97 13.20 -15.52
C THR A 124 -7.12 12.35 -16.04
N GLY A 125 -8.32 12.94 -16.08
CA GLY A 125 -9.52 12.27 -16.59
C GLY A 125 -9.92 11.01 -15.80
N GLY A 126 -9.65 10.99 -14.49
CA GLY A 126 -9.93 9.84 -13.62
C GLY A 126 -9.00 8.64 -13.84
N LYS A 127 -7.91 8.80 -14.59
CA LYS A 127 -6.91 7.78 -14.86
C LYS A 127 -5.54 8.16 -14.32
N ILE A 128 -4.73 7.15 -14.05
CA ILE A 128 -3.31 7.31 -13.74
C ILE A 128 -2.55 7.05 -15.03
N ILE A 129 -1.84 8.07 -15.52
CA ILE A 129 -1.14 8.05 -16.79
C ILE A 129 0.34 8.25 -16.52
N ALA A 130 1.20 7.47 -17.17
CA ALA A 130 2.64 7.64 -17.09
C ALA A 130 3.22 8.00 -18.46
N PRO A 131 3.54 9.29 -18.71
CA PRO A 131 4.45 9.65 -19.78
C PRO A 131 5.84 9.11 -19.45
N LEU A 132 6.45 8.39 -20.38
CA LEU A 132 7.77 7.76 -20.25
C LEU A 132 8.64 8.21 -21.41
N ALA A 133 9.66 9.02 -21.15
CA ALA A 133 10.72 9.31 -22.10
C ALA A 133 11.76 8.19 -22.09
N PHE A 134 12.23 7.78 -23.26
CA PHE A 134 13.19 6.68 -23.38
C PHE A 134 14.19 6.88 -24.51
N THR A 135 15.33 6.20 -24.36
CA THR A 135 16.35 6.01 -25.39
C THR A 135 16.68 4.53 -25.45
N GLY A 136 16.91 3.99 -26.62
CA GLY A 136 17.33 2.61 -26.77
C GLY A 136 18.27 2.41 -27.93
N SER A 137 18.84 1.23 -27.97
CA SER A 137 19.61 0.75 -29.10
C SER A 137 19.24 -0.69 -29.41
N LYS A 138 19.27 -1.04 -30.69
CA LYS A 138 19.12 -2.42 -31.16
C LYS A 138 20.11 -2.68 -32.30
N ASN A 139 20.82 -3.79 -32.21
CA ASN A 139 21.75 -4.26 -33.23
C ASN A 139 21.01 -5.08 -34.29
N LEU A 140 20.34 -4.38 -35.19
CA LEU A 140 19.67 -4.95 -36.36
C LEU A 140 20.43 -4.52 -37.61
N PHE A 141 21.27 -5.41 -38.15
CA PHE A 141 22.11 -5.12 -39.33
C PHE A 141 23.01 -3.87 -39.15
N GLY A 142 23.43 -3.59 -37.91
CA GLY A 142 24.11 -2.37 -37.49
C GLY A 142 23.45 -1.75 -36.25
N CYS A 143 24.17 -0.85 -35.57
CA CYS A 143 23.65 -0.23 -34.35
C CYS A 143 22.62 0.85 -34.66
N GLN A 144 21.35 0.54 -34.43
CA GLN A 144 20.27 1.50 -34.56
C GLN A 144 19.95 2.10 -33.19
N ARG A 145 20.13 3.41 -33.05
CA ARG A 145 19.73 4.15 -31.85
C ARG A 145 18.39 4.82 -32.10
N PHE A 146 17.52 4.74 -31.11
CA PHE A 146 16.21 5.37 -31.15
C PHE A 146 15.92 6.07 -29.83
N GLN A 147 15.09 7.10 -29.91
CA GLN A 147 14.63 7.85 -28.75
C GLN A 147 13.19 8.29 -28.99
N GLY A 148 12.44 8.45 -27.92
CA GLY A 148 11.05 8.86 -28.03
C GLY A 148 10.41 9.00 -26.66
N TRP A 149 9.09 9.08 -26.68
CA TRP A 149 8.26 8.99 -25.49
C TRP A 149 7.08 8.08 -25.77
N ALA A 150 6.61 7.42 -24.74
CA ALA A 150 5.40 6.60 -24.75
C ALA A 150 4.48 7.04 -23.61
N GLN A 151 3.19 6.77 -23.76
CA GLN A 151 2.22 6.97 -22.70
C GLN A 151 1.66 5.61 -22.29
N ALA A 152 1.77 5.28 -21.01
CA ALA A 152 1.18 4.07 -20.46
C ALA A 152 0.04 4.41 -19.50
N ASN A 153 -0.95 3.53 -19.43
CA ASN A 153 -1.97 3.60 -18.40
C ASN A 153 -1.52 2.75 -17.20
N ILE A 154 -1.67 3.29 -15.99
CA ILE A 154 -1.36 2.58 -14.77
C ILE A 154 -2.65 2.18 -14.08
N SER A 155 -2.80 0.87 -13.86
CA SER A 155 -3.89 0.28 -13.10
C SER A 155 -3.37 -0.15 -11.73
N LEU A 156 -3.90 0.42 -10.64
CA LEU A 156 -3.59 -0.05 -9.29
C LEU A 156 -4.36 -1.32 -8.99
N ARG A 157 -3.68 -2.35 -8.52
CA ARG A 157 -4.24 -3.65 -8.15
C ARG A 157 -3.84 -4.01 -6.73
N PHE A 158 -4.64 -4.85 -6.09
CA PHE A 158 -4.37 -5.38 -4.76
C PHE A 158 -4.13 -6.88 -4.84
N ASP A 159 -2.96 -7.32 -4.39
CA ASP A 159 -2.63 -8.73 -4.18
C ASP A 159 -3.03 -9.09 -2.74
N GLN A 160 -4.08 -9.90 -2.59
CA GLN A 160 -4.61 -10.28 -1.29
C GLN A 160 -3.69 -11.23 -0.52
N GLU A 161 -2.94 -12.11 -1.20
CA GLU A 161 -2.04 -13.04 -0.52
C GLU A 161 -0.85 -12.30 0.07
N LYS A 162 -0.34 -11.30 -0.66
CA LYS A 162 0.79 -10.47 -0.23
C LYS A 162 0.37 -9.23 0.56
N GLN A 163 -0.94 -8.98 0.69
CA GLN A 163 -1.50 -7.75 1.27
C GLN A 163 -0.82 -6.49 0.71
N THR A 164 -0.58 -6.45 -0.60
CA THR A 164 0.24 -5.41 -1.27
C THR A 164 -0.55 -4.74 -2.38
N VAL A 165 -0.53 -3.41 -2.43
CA VAL A 165 -1.01 -2.63 -3.57
C VAL A 165 0.15 -2.42 -4.55
N TYR A 166 -0.06 -2.75 -5.82
CA TYR A 166 0.93 -2.58 -6.88
C TYR A 166 0.31 -1.89 -8.11
N GLY A 167 1.15 -1.17 -8.86
CA GLY A 167 0.76 -0.61 -10.15
C GLY A 167 1.11 -1.57 -11.28
N GLN A 168 0.15 -1.92 -12.11
CA GLN A 168 0.38 -2.58 -13.39
C GLN A 168 0.43 -1.52 -14.49
N ILE A 169 1.46 -1.58 -15.32
CA ILE A 169 1.60 -0.74 -16.51
C ILE A 169 1.02 -1.51 -17.69
N ASP A 170 -0.05 -0.97 -18.28
CA ASP A 170 -0.66 -1.50 -19.50
C ASP A 170 -0.12 -0.68 -20.68
N VAL A 171 0.69 -1.33 -21.53
CA VAL A 171 1.38 -0.73 -22.70
C VAL A 171 0.69 -1.15 -23.99
#